data_AF-I4WDB9-F1
#
_entry.id   AF-I4WDB9-F1
#
_cell.length_a   1.000
_cell.length_b   1.000
_cell.length_c   1.000
_cell.angle_alpha   90.00
_cell.angle_beta   90.00
_cell.angle_gamma   90.00
#
_symmetry.space_group_name_H-M   'P 1'
#
loop_
_entity.id
_entity.type
_entity.pdbx_description
1 polymer ?
#
loop_
_entity_poly.entity_id
_entity_poly.type
_entity_poly.pdbx_seq_one_letter_code
_entity_poly.pdbx_strand_id
1 'polypeptide(L)'
;MVDKLNDWAAVDRFFREYRQCDDGGIAEGSSDAVAHLLANQWGTLPKLQALIQREPALRAFVLNHINSTLDTDDLNKIKQNASTSCPPSGASLCAGMRQAVEQALK
;
A
#
# COMPACT_ATOMS: atom_id res chain seq x y z
N MET A 1 6.30 -15.07 7.60
CA MET A 1 6.87 -14.76 6.25
C MET A 1 6.47 -13.35 5.82
N VAL A 2 5.25 -12.94 6.13
CA VAL A 2 4.78 -11.55 5.95
C VAL A 2 5.29 -10.60 7.05
N ASP A 3 5.70 -11.14 8.20
CA ASP A 3 6.28 -10.44 9.36
C ASP A 3 7.56 -9.62 9.05
N LYS A 4 8.05 -9.67 7.80
CA LYS A 4 9.22 -8.95 7.30
C LYS A 4 8.90 -7.89 6.25
N LEU A 5 7.63 -7.65 5.91
CA LEU A 5 7.20 -6.57 5.00
C LEU A 5 7.14 -5.23 5.74
N ASN A 6 8.24 -4.81 6.34
CA ASN A 6 8.32 -3.64 7.21
C ASN A 6 8.91 -2.39 6.53
N ASP A 7 9.22 -2.48 5.24
CA ASP A 7 9.59 -1.36 4.38
C ASP A 7 9.24 -1.63 2.91
N TRP A 8 9.34 -0.58 2.07
CA TRP A 8 8.99 -0.68 0.65
C TRP A 8 9.92 -1.57 -0.19
N ALA A 9 11.17 -1.77 0.23
CA ALA A 9 12.09 -2.65 -0.49
C ALA A 9 11.71 -4.12 -0.25
N ALA A 10 11.29 -4.45 0.97
CA ALA A 10 10.75 -5.77 1.29
C ALA A 10 9.44 -6.04 0.52
N VAL A 11 8.56 -5.04 0.41
CA VAL A 11 7.33 -5.14 -0.40
C VAL A 11 7.63 -5.32 -1.89
N ASP A 12 8.53 -4.53 -2.48
CA ASP A 12 8.93 -4.70 -3.90
C ASP A 12 9.55 -6.08 -4.14
N ARG A 13 10.42 -6.55 -3.24
CA ARG A 13 11.00 -7.89 -3.33
C ARG A 13 9.92 -8.97 -3.27
N PHE A 14 8.99 -8.86 -2.33
CA PHE A 14 7.88 -9.81 -2.21
C PHE A 14 7.01 -9.82 -3.47
N PHE A 15 6.65 -8.64 -3.98
CA PHE A 15 5.92 -8.50 -5.22
C PHE A 15 6.63 -9.17 -6.40
N ARG A 16 7.96 -9.00 -6.54
CA ARG A 16 8.72 -9.56 -7.66
C ARG A 16 8.88 -11.08 -7.57
N GLU A 17 9.15 -11.59 -6.38
CA GLU A 17 9.52 -13.00 -6.20
C GLU A 17 8.31 -13.89 -5.88
N TYR A 18 7.27 -13.33 -5.25
CA TYR A 18 6.22 -14.10 -4.59
C TYR A 18 4.78 -13.62 -4.83
N ARG A 19 4.52 -12.66 -5.73
CA ARG A 19 3.12 -12.21 -6.01
C ARG A 19 2.18 -13.33 -6.42
N GLN A 20 2.69 -14.42 -7.00
CA GLN A 20 1.91 -15.60 -7.35
C GLN A 20 1.43 -16.41 -6.12
N CYS A 21 2.00 -16.14 -4.95
CA CYS A 21 1.66 -16.74 -3.67
C CYS A 21 0.80 -15.81 -2.80
N ASP A 22 0.49 -14.61 -3.29
CA ASP A 22 -0.30 -13.60 -2.58
C ASP A 22 -1.79 -13.95 -2.67
N ASP A 23 -2.17 -14.99 -1.93
CA ASP A 23 -3.53 -15.53 -1.86
C ASP A 23 -3.88 -15.94 -0.42
N GLY A 24 -5.18 -15.94 -0.09
CA GLY A 24 -5.70 -16.26 1.24
C GLY A 24 -4.99 -15.49 2.37
N GLY A 25 -4.57 -16.19 3.42
CA GLY A 25 -3.91 -15.58 4.58
C GLY A 25 -2.56 -14.90 4.29
N ILE A 26 -1.89 -15.24 3.18
CA ILE A 26 -0.68 -14.50 2.75
C ILE A 26 -1.08 -13.12 2.25
N ALA A 27 -2.14 -13.04 1.43
CA ALA A 27 -2.68 -11.78 0.93
C ALA A 27 -3.21 -10.89 2.06
N GLU A 28 -3.86 -11.46 3.08
CA GLU A 28 -4.29 -10.71 4.26
C GLU A 28 -3.09 -10.11 5.00
N GLY A 29 -2.06 -10.92 5.29
CA GLY A 29 -0.84 -10.40 5.91
C GLY A 29 -0.15 -9.32 5.05
N SER A 30 -0.08 -9.50 3.73
CA SER A 30 0.49 -8.51 2.81
C SER A 30 -0.30 -7.21 2.86
N SER A 31 -1.63 -7.32 2.95
CA SER A 31 -2.54 -6.18 3.07
C SER A 31 -2.24 -5.40 4.35
N ASP A 32 -2.16 -6.08 5.50
CA ASP A 32 -1.84 -5.44 6.79
C ASP A 32 -0.49 -4.73 6.76
N ALA A 33 0.53 -5.36 6.18
CA ALA A 33 1.86 -4.76 6.06
C ALA A 33 1.87 -3.50 5.18
N VAL A 34 1.23 -3.56 4.01
CA VAL A 34 1.08 -2.40 3.12
C VAL A 34 0.30 -1.29 3.81
N ALA A 35 -0.82 -1.62 4.45
CA ALA A 35 -1.65 -0.66 5.17
C ALA A 35 -0.86 0.02 6.29
N HIS A 36 -0.11 -0.74 7.08
CA HIS A 36 0.72 -0.21 8.16
C HIS A 36 1.77 0.79 7.64
N LEU A 37 2.44 0.49 6.51
CA LEU A 37 3.41 1.40 5.91
C LEU A 37 2.76 2.70 5.42
N LEU A 38 1.57 2.62 4.81
CA LEU A 38 0.82 3.79 4.34
C LEU A 38 0.22 4.60 5.51
N ALA A 39 -0.25 3.94 6.56
CA ALA A 39 -0.85 4.61 7.70
C ALA A 39 0.21 5.26 8.59
N ASN A 40 1.30 4.56 8.88
CA ASN A 40 2.22 4.88 9.98
C ASN A 40 3.63 5.27 9.51
N GLN A 41 4.01 4.99 8.26
CA GLN A 41 5.33 5.35 7.71
C GLN A 41 5.24 6.26 6.47
N TRP A 42 4.24 7.14 6.42
CA TRP A 42 3.95 7.98 5.25
C TRP A 42 5.15 8.78 4.69
N GLY A 43 6.08 9.21 5.55
CA GLY A 43 7.31 9.90 5.12
C GLY A 43 8.20 9.08 4.16
N THR A 44 7.97 7.77 4.06
CA THR A 44 8.67 6.88 3.12
C THR A 44 7.98 6.73 1.77
N LEU A 45 6.83 7.37 1.55
CA LEU A 45 6.07 7.34 0.28
C LEU A 45 6.93 7.69 -0.95
N PRO A 46 7.90 8.64 -0.92
CA PRO A 46 8.79 8.88 -2.05
C PRO A 46 9.61 7.65 -2.47
N LYS A 47 9.96 6.74 -1.53
CA LYS A 47 10.64 5.48 -1.85
C LYS A 47 9.72 4.55 -2.62
N LEU A 48 8.46 4.42 -2.21
CA LEU A 48 7.45 3.66 -2.95
C LEU A 48 7.26 4.23 -4.36
N GLN A 49 7.18 5.56 -4.50
CA GLN A 49 7.05 6.20 -5.81
C GLN A 49 8.24 5.88 -6.73
N ALA A 50 9.47 5.93 -6.21
CA ALA A 50 10.66 5.57 -6.99
C ALA A 50 10.65 4.09 -7.42
N LEU A 51 10.13 3.19 -6.59
CA LEU A 51 9.97 1.78 -6.94
C LEU A 51 8.89 1.59 -8.01
N ILE A 52 7.74 2.25 -7.88
CA ILE A 52 6.66 2.24 -8.88
C ILE A 52 7.14 2.79 -10.24
N GLN A 53 8.00 3.80 -10.24
CA GLN A 53 8.58 4.31 -11.50
C GLN A 53 9.45 3.26 -12.21
N ARG A 54 10.12 2.39 -11.46
CA ARG A 54 10.93 1.28 -12.00
C ARG A 54 10.08 0.07 -12.35
N GLU A 55 9.00 -0.16 -11.61
CA GLU A 55 8.09 -1.30 -11.75
C GLU A 55 6.64 -0.83 -11.64
N PRO A 56 6.04 -0.38 -12.76
CA PRO A 56 4.69 0.20 -12.73
C PRO A 56 3.61 -0.75 -12.19
N ALA A 57 3.80 -2.06 -12.33
CA ALA A 57 2.86 -3.07 -11.83
C ALA A 57 2.78 -3.10 -10.29
N LEU A 58 3.83 -2.66 -9.58
CA LEU A 58 3.82 -2.56 -8.12
C LEU A 58 2.73 -1.60 -7.62
N ARG A 59 2.37 -0.59 -8.43
CA ARG A 59 1.29 0.34 -8.07
C ARG A 59 -0.05 -0.38 -7.90
N ALA A 60 -0.40 -1.23 -8.87
CA ALA A 60 -1.68 -1.94 -8.83
C ALA A 60 -1.72 -2.90 -7.64
N PHE A 61 -0.61 -3.59 -7.38
CA PHE A 61 -0.44 -4.45 -6.20
C PHE A 61 -0.72 -3.69 -4.90
N VAL A 62 -0.04 -2.55 -4.66
CA VAL A 62 -0.24 -1.75 -3.45
C VAL A 62 -1.69 -1.26 -3.30
N LEU A 63 -2.32 -0.81 -4.40
CA LEU A 63 -3.70 -0.33 -4.33
C LEU A 63 -4.72 -1.46 -4.07
N ASN A 64 -4.49 -2.67 -4.60
CA ASN A 64 -5.36 -3.82 -4.37
C ASN A 64 -5.29 -4.33 -2.92
N HIS A 65 -4.20 -4.04 -2.22
CA HIS A 65 -4.04 -4.34 -0.79
C HIS A 65 -4.70 -3.32 0.14
N ILE A 66 -5.26 -2.23 -0.39
CA ILE A 66 -6.13 -1.32 0.37
C ILE A 66 -7.57 -1.80 0.17
N ASN A 67 -8.03 -2.70 1.02
CA ASN A 67 -9.32 -3.37 0.89
C ASN A 67 -10.03 -3.52 2.25
N SER A 68 -11.19 -4.17 2.26
CA SER A 68 -12.09 -4.26 3.42
C SER A 68 -11.62 -5.22 4.52
N THR A 69 -10.54 -5.98 4.33
CA THR A 69 -9.99 -6.84 5.40
C THR A 69 -9.14 -6.05 6.39
N LEU A 70 -8.77 -4.82 6.05
CA LEU A 70 -7.92 -3.96 6.86
C LEU A 70 -8.65 -3.38 8.07
N ASP A 71 -7.85 -3.04 9.09
CA ASP A 71 -8.33 -2.24 10.21
C ASP A 71 -8.85 -0.87 9.74
N THR A 72 -10.00 -0.48 10.28
CA THR A 72 -10.69 0.76 9.88
C THR A 72 -9.89 2.01 10.26
N ASP A 73 -9.11 2.00 11.34
CA ASP A 73 -8.26 3.13 11.72
C ASP A 73 -7.11 3.31 10.73
N ASP A 74 -6.51 2.22 10.25
CA ASP A 74 -5.48 2.30 9.21
C ASP A 74 -6.07 2.80 7.89
N LEU A 75 -7.25 2.33 7.45
CA LEU A 75 -7.94 2.86 6.27
C LEU A 75 -8.18 4.38 6.39
N ASN A 76 -8.67 4.84 7.53
CA ASN A 76 -8.91 6.27 7.77
C ASN A 76 -7.61 7.08 7.76
N LYS A 77 -6.53 6.59 8.38
CA LYS A 77 -5.21 7.24 8.35
C LYS A 77 -4.66 7.33 6.93
N ILE A 78 -4.78 6.26 6.14
CA ILE A 78 -4.36 6.26 4.73
C ILE A 78 -5.11 7.33 3.95
N LYS A 79 -6.43 7.41 4.10
CA LYS A 79 -7.24 8.45 3.45
C LYS A 79 -6.84 9.85 3.88
N GLN A 80 -6.60 10.06 5.17
CA GLN A 80 -6.16 11.35 5.72
C GLN A 80 -4.80 11.75 5.15
N ASN A 81 -3.81 10.87 5.24
CA ASN A 81 -2.46 11.10 4.73
C ASN A 81 -2.47 11.39 3.22
N ALA A 82 -3.24 10.62 2.45
CA ALA A 82 -3.40 10.81 1.01
C ALA A 82 -4.12 12.11 0.65
N SER A 83 -4.84 12.74 1.57
CA SER A 83 -5.55 14.00 1.35
C SER A 83 -4.74 15.21 1.80
N THR A 84 -4.06 15.12 2.94
CA THR A 84 -3.42 16.28 3.59
C THR A 84 -1.91 16.34 3.38
N SER A 85 -1.28 15.18 3.18
CA SER A 85 0.18 15.02 3.18
C SER A 85 0.70 14.44 1.87
N CYS A 86 -0.10 14.50 0.80
CA CYS A 86 0.29 13.96 -0.49
C CYS A 86 1.37 14.84 -1.15
N PRO A 87 2.52 14.27 -1.55
CA PRO A 87 3.52 15.02 -2.29
C PRO A 87 3.00 15.38 -3.70
N PRO A 88 3.38 16.55 -4.27
CA PRO A 88 2.93 16.95 -5.61
C PRO A 88 3.24 15.91 -6.71
N SER A 89 4.40 15.26 -6.63
CA SER A 89 4.81 14.20 -7.55
C SER A 89 4.00 12.90 -7.42
N GLY A 90 3.18 12.78 -6.36
CA GLY A 90 2.41 11.59 -6.00
C GLY A 90 0.90 11.73 -6.14
N ALA A 91 0.41 12.84 -6.70
CA ALA A 91 -1.02 13.15 -6.76
C ALA A 91 -1.88 11.99 -7.33
N SER A 92 -1.40 11.35 -8.40
CA SER A 92 -2.08 10.20 -9.00
C SER A 92 -2.12 8.99 -8.06
N LEU A 93 -1.02 8.70 -7.35
CA LEU A 93 -0.96 7.57 -6.41
C LEU A 93 -1.88 7.79 -5.22
N CYS A 94 -1.85 8.99 -4.62
CA CYS A 94 -2.74 9.36 -3.52
C CYS A 94 -4.21 9.33 -3.92
N ALA A 95 -4.55 9.73 -5.15
CA ALA A 95 -5.92 9.62 -5.66
C ALA A 95 -6.38 8.17 -5.72
N GLY A 96 -5.52 7.26 -6.21
CA GLY A 96 -5.79 5.83 -6.19
C GLY A 96 -6.00 5.28 -4.78
N MET A 97 -5.18 5.71 -3.81
CA MET A 97 -5.32 5.29 -2.41
C MET A 97 -6.65 5.74 -1.81
N ARG A 98 -7.06 6.99 -2.02
CA ARG A 98 -8.36 7.49 -1.53
C ARG A 98 -9.52 6.70 -2.12
N GLN A 99 -9.48 6.43 -3.42
CA GLN A 99 -10.51 5.63 -4.09
C GLN A 99 -10.56 4.20 -3.54
N ALA A 100 -9.41 3.56 -3.31
CA ALA A 100 -9.34 2.22 -2.74
C ALA A 100 -9.90 2.18 -1.31
N VAL A 101 -9.55 3.16 -0.47
CA VAL A 101 -10.15 3.29 0.88
C VAL A 101 -11.66 3.46 0.81
N GLU A 102 -12.17 4.31 -0.09
CA GLU A 102 -13.61 4.50 -0.26
C GLU A 102 -14.34 3.25 -0.75
N GLN A 103 -13.66 2.34 -1.44
CA GLN A 103 -14.21 1.04 -1.81
C GLN A 103 -14.16 0.05 -0.64
N ALA A 104 -13.10 0.09 0.17
CA ALA A 104 -12.93 -0.75 1.34
C ALA A 104 -13.94 -0.47 2.46
N LEU A 105 -14.39 0.79 2.60
CA LEU A 105 -15.33 1.23 3.65
C LEU A 105 -16.81 1.15 3.25
N LYS A 106 -17.13 0.62 2.07
CA LYS A 106 -18.51 0.42 1.60
C LYS A 106 -19.03 -0.93 2.03
#